data_AF-A0A7J6S4U4-F1
#
_entry.id   AF-A0A7J6S4U4-F1
#
_cell.length_a   1.000
_cell.length_b   1.000
_cell.length_c   1.000
_cell.angle_alpha   90.00
_cell.angle_beta   90.00
_cell.angle_gamma   90.00
#
_symmetry.space_group_name_H-M   'P 1'
#
loop_
_entity.id
_entity.type
_entity.pdbx_description
1 polymer ?
#
loop_
_entity_poly.entity_id
_entity_poly.type
_entity_poly.pdbx_seq_one_letter_code
_entity_poly.pdbx_strand_id
1 'polypeptide(L)'
;MAEFRYHTWNDKYFPHPKEMLEELKAGGREMVTIVDPHIKQDTTYFVYSEGLERDVFVKKRAYEMIADPEDEKPANWNDTETILDLEAVKPEEWNDDEDGEWVVPTKPNPDYSGHWRPRVITTWNKEKPDEVYNGHCWPGTSVYPDFTNSTVREWWASYFKPDGTNAGFYTWNDMNEPSVFNGPEVSMDRDLIHSGNVEHRDVHNIYGQYFHRATFEGHANHRRPGQRPFVLTRSFYVGSHMYGPMWTGDNEANWAHLQAVLPM
;
A
#
# COMPACT_ATOMS: atom_id res chain seq x y z
N MET A 1 13.28 -17.97 6.59
CA MET A 1 12.30 -17.17 7.35
C MET A 1 11.25 -18.03 8.02
N ALA A 2 10.94 -17.74 9.29
CA ALA A 2 9.79 -18.30 10.00
C ALA A 2 8.53 -17.51 9.63
N GLU A 3 7.50 -18.20 9.12
CA GLU A 3 6.17 -17.61 8.80
C GLU A 3 6.24 -16.31 7.98
N PHE A 4 7.12 -16.29 6.99
CA PHE A 4 7.36 -15.15 6.11
C PHE A 4 7.86 -13.86 6.83
N ARG A 5 8.46 -13.97 8.02
CA ARG A 5 9.15 -12.85 8.68
C ARG A 5 10.61 -12.76 8.22
N TYR A 6 10.98 -11.70 7.51
CA TYR A 6 12.38 -11.47 7.09
C TYR A 6 13.33 -11.31 8.28
N HIS A 7 14.63 -11.50 8.05
CA HIS A 7 15.66 -11.50 9.11
C HIS A 7 15.44 -12.58 10.20
N THR A 8 14.72 -13.66 9.86
CA THR A 8 14.53 -14.83 10.73
C THR A 8 14.86 -16.13 10.01
N TRP A 9 15.09 -17.19 10.77
CA TRP A 9 15.23 -18.56 10.28
C TRP A 9 14.02 -19.38 10.69
N ASN A 10 13.70 -20.42 9.92
CA ASN A 10 12.67 -21.36 10.32
C ASN A 10 13.34 -22.50 11.07
N ASP A 11 13.13 -22.61 12.38
CA ASP A 11 13.86 -23.55 13.23
C ASP A 11 13.59 -25.03 12.89
N LYS A 12 12.47 -25.34 12.21
CA LYS A 12 12.18 -26.70 11.76
C LYS A 12 13.05 -27.11 10.56
N TYR A 13 13.24 -26.19 9.61
CA TYR A 13 13.94 -26.48 8.35
C TYR A 13 15.40 -26.03 8.33
N PHE A 14 15.73 -25.01 9.12
CA PHE A 14 17.06 -24.44 9.27
C PHE A 14 17.41 -24.29 10.76
N PRO A 15 17.50 -25.39 11.52
CA PRO A 15 17.80 -25.35 12.96
C PRO A 15 19.22 -24.86 13.28
N HIS A 16 20.17 -25.05 12.36
CA HIS A 16 21.60 -24.74 12.56
C HIS A 16 22.17 -23.89 11.41
N PRO A 17 21.62 -22.68 11.16
CA PRO A 17 21.98 -21.90 9.98
C PRO A 17 23.45 -21.44 10.02
N LYS A 18 24.02 -21.23 11.21
CA LYS A 18 25.43 -20.89 11.36
C LYS A 18 26.36 -22.00 10.85
N GLU A 19 26.11 -23.24 11.26
CA GLU A 19 26.91 -24.40 10.85
C GLU A 19 26.81 -24.62 9.33
N MET A 20 25.59 -24.52 8.77
CA MET A 20 25.37 -24.58 7.32
C MET A 20 26.18 -23.53 6.55
N LEU A 21 26.22 -22.28 7.05
CA LEU A 21 26.97 -21.19 6.42
C LEU A 21 28.49 -21.39 6.53
N GLU A 22 28.96 -21.93 7.65
CA GLU A 22 30.38 -22.27 7.86
C GLU A 22 30.82 -23.42 6.93
N GLU A 23 30.00 -24.45 6.75
CA GLU A 23 30.27 -25.56 5.83
C GLU A 23 30.33 -25.11 4.37
N LEU A 24 29.37 -24.29 3.92
CA LEU A 24 29.38 -23.72 2.58
C LEU A 24 30.66 -22.92 2.33
N LYS A 25 31.02 -22.08 3.29
CA LYS A 25 32.24 -21.25 3.22
C LYS A 25 33.51 -22.10 3.20
N ALA A 26 33.59 -23.15 4.02
CA ALA A 26 34.72 -24.09 3.99
C ALA A 26 34.86 -24.79 2.64
N GLY A 27 33.74 -25.04 1.95
CA GLY A 27 33.69 -25.55 0.59
C GLY A 27 33.89 -24.51 -0.52
N GLY A 28 34.24 -23.26 -0.20
CA GLY A 28 34.43 -22.17 -1.16
C GLY A 28 33.14 -21.68 -1.82
N ARG A 29 31.98 -21.91 -1.19
CA ARG A 29 30.65 -21.50 -1.65
C ARG A 29 30.06 -20.44 -0.73
N GLU A 30 29.07 -19.72 -1.24
CA GLU A 30 28.36 -18.65 -0.54
C GLU A 30 26.85 -18.93 -0.58
N MET A 31 26.11 -18.38 0.37
CA MET A 31 24.64 -18.44 0.39
C MET A 31 24.05 -17.09 0.01
N VAL A 32 22.89 -17.10 -0.63
CA VAL A 32 22.03 -15.93 -0.85
C VAL A 32 20.70 -16.19 -0.15
N THR A 33 20.22 -15.24 0.64
CA THR A 33 18.88 -15.30 1.26
C THR A 33 17.96 -14.23 0.70
N ILE A 34 16.68 -14.56 0.52
CA ILE A 34 15.67 -13.61 0.07
C ILE A 34 15.24 -12.68 1.20
N VAL A 35 15.08 -11.39 0.87
CA VAL A 35 14.55 -10.34 1.74
C VAL A 35 13.76 -9.35 0.89
N ASP A 36 12.46 -9.19 1.18
CA ASP A 36 11.56 -8.34 0.40
C ASP A 36 11.06 -7.14 1.23
N PRO A 37 10.49 -6.10 0.61
CA PRO A 37 10.16 -4.85 1.32
C PRO A 37 8.76 -4.84 1.96
N HIS A 38 8.09 -5.99 2.09
CA HIS A 38 6.78 -6.08 2.74
C HIS A 38 6.90 -6.74 4.12
N ILE A 39 6.54 -6.03 5.17
CA ILE A 39 6.75 -6.47 6.55
C ILE A 39 5.44 -7.01 7.09
N LYS A 40 5.43 -8.26 7.55
CA LYS A 40 4.27 -8.88 8.19
C LYS A 40 3.75 -7.99 9.31
N GLN A 41 2.47 -7.69 9.30
CA GLN A 41 1.81 -6.97 10.39
C GLN A 41 1.67 -7.91 11.60
N ASP A 42 2.59 -7.78 12.56
CA ASP A 42 2.66 -8.62 13.74
C ASP A 42 3.47 -7.91 14.83
N THR A 43 2.83 -7.56 15.95
CA THR A 43 3.47 -6.82 17.05
C THR A 43 4.52 -7.62 17.82
N THR A 44 4.60 -8.94 17.60
CA THR A 44 5.69 -9.77 18.13
C THR A 44 6.91 -9.80 17.20
N TYR A 45 6.77 -9.31 15.97
CA TYR A 45 7.85 -9.24 14.99
C TYR A 45 8.62 -7.92 15.13
N PHE A 46 9.89 -8.03 15.54
CA PHE A 46 10.72 -6.86 15.86
C PHE A 46 10.83 -5.82 14.73
N VAL A 47 10.90 -6.23 13.46
CA VAL A 47 10.98 -5.29 12.33
C VAL A 47 9.69 -4.48 12.20
N TYR A 48 8.54 -5.12 12.42
CA TYR A 48 7.25 -4.43 12.40
C TYR A 48 7.11 -3.46 13.58
N SER A 49 7.37 -3.95 14.80
CA SER A 49 7.20 -3.15 16.02
C SER A 49 8.16 -1.96 16.07
N GLU A 50 9.44 -2.17 15.73
CA GLU A 50 10.41 -1.07 15.65
C GLU A 50 10.06 -0.09 14.52
N GLY A 51 9.56 -0.58 13.39
CA GLY A 51 9.13 0.27 12.28
C GLY A 51 7.93 1.15 12.64
N LEU A 52 6.98 0.63 13.42
CA LEU A 52 5.86 1.42 13.96
C LEU A 52 6.37 2.52 14.90
N GLU A 53 7.26 2.17 15.84
CA GLU A 53 7.83 3.11 16.81
C GLU A 53 8.60 4.25 16.14
N ARG A 54 9.24 3.96 15.01
CA ARG A 54 10.05 4.91 14.23
C ARG A 54 9.28 5.64 13.13
N ASP A 55 8.01 5.33 12.93
CA ASP A 55 7.15 5.92 11.88
C ASP A 55 7.76 5.80 10.47
N VAL A 56 8.22 4.60 10.10
CA VAL A 56 8.99 4.37 8.85
C VAL A 56 8.17 3.86 7.68
N PHE A 57 6.89 3.58 7.85
CA PHE A 57 6.06 2.95 6.83
C PHE A 57 5.39 3.97 5.90
N VAL A 58 5.19 3.57 4.65
CA VAL A 58 4.36 4.29 3.68
C VAL A 58 2.97 4.53 4.25
N LYS A 59 2.41 5.72 4.00
CA LYS A 59 1.14 6.12 4.59
C LYS A 59 0.04 6.26 3.55
N LYS A 60 -1.20 6.12 4.01
CA LYS A 60 -2.41 6.46 3.27
C LYS A 60 -3.02 7.69 3.91
N ARG A 61 -3.28 8.72 3.11
CA ARG A 61 -3.91 9.94 3.60
C ARG A 61 -5.38 9.67 3.96
N ALA A 62 -5.83 10.31 5.02
CA ALA A 62 -7.22 10.22 5.45
C ALA A 62 -8.14 10.95 4.46
N TYR A 63 -9.27 10.31 4.15
CA TYR A 63 -10.30 10.85 3.29
C TYR A 63 -11.60 11.06 4.06
N GLU A 64 -12.41 12.00 3.58
CA GLU A 64 -13.78 12.20 4.02
C GLU A 64 -14.72 12.41 2.83
N MET A 65 -15.99 12.11 3.07
CA MET A 65 -17.07 12.29 2.10
C MET A 65 -17.82 13.56 2.48
N ILE A 66 -17.86 14.53 1.58
CA ILE A 66 -18.58 15.80 1.76
C ILE A 66 -19.63 15.97 0.67
N ALA A 67 -20.66 16.77 0.94
CA ALA A 67 -21.52 17.28 -0.12
C ALA A 67 -20.67 18.11 -1.09
N ASP A 68 -20.85 17.88 -2.38
CA ASP A 68 -20.18 18.63 -3.45
C ASP A 68 -20.59 20.10 -3.35
N PRO A 69 -19.67 21.02 -2.99
CA PRO A 69 -20.00 22.42 -2.80
C PRO A 69 -20.38 23.12 -4.11
N GLU A 70 -20.05 22.52 -5.25
CA GLU A 70 -20.36 23.03 -6.59
C GLU A 70 -21.64 22.42 -7.18
N ASP A 71 -22.30 21.51 -6.45
CA ASP A 71 -23.52 20.85 -6.93
C ASP A 71 -24.76 21.63 -6.48
N GLU A 72 -25.41 22.27 -7.44
CA GLU A 72 -26.62 23.06 -7.22
C GLU A 72 -27.88 22.28 -7.61
N LYS A 73 -28.97 22.55 -6.87
CA LYS A 73 -30.29 22.02 -7.21
C LYS A 73 -30.68 22.49 -8.61
N PRO A 74 -30.97 21.59 -9.57
CA PRO A 74 -31.39 21.99 -10.90
C PRO A 74 -32.66 22.83 -10.83
N ALA A 75 -32.72 23.89 -11.64
CA ALA A 75 -33.86 24.82 -11.64
C ALA A 75 -35.21 24.15 -11.94
N ASN A 76 -35.20 23.03 -12.68
CA ASN A 76 -36.38 22.24 -13.00
C ASN A 76 -36.67 21.09 -12.02
N TRP A 77 -35.92 20.99 -10.92
CA TRP A 77 -36.11 19.94 -9.92
C TRP A 77 -37.20 20.31 -8.93
N ASN A 78 -38.31 19.59 -8.95
CA ASN A 78 -39.43 19.83 -8.03
C ASN A 78 -39.35 18.88 -6.83
N ASP A 79 -39.00 19.39 -5.66
CA ASP A 79 -38.95 18.65 -4.40
C ASP A 79 -40.18 18.86 -3.50
N THR A 80 -41.24 19.46 -4.06
CA THR A 80 -42.53 19.64 -3.37
C THR A 80 -43.35 18.36 -3.55
N GLU A 81 -43.55 17.60 -2.48
CA GLU A 81 -44.22 16.29 -2.51
C GLU A 81 -45.73 16.40 -2.77
N THR A 82 -46.39 17.46 -2.27
CA THR A 82 -47.83 17.66 -2.42
C THR A 82 -48.15 19.08 -2.88
N ILE A 83 -49.19 19.20 -3.69
CA ILE A 83 -49.75 20.48 -4.17
C ILE A 83 -51.21 20.59 -3.76
N LEU A 84 -51.77 21.80 -3.71
CA LEU A 84 -53.20 21.99 -3.48
C LEU A 84 -54.01 21.35 -4.60
N ASP A 85 -55.07 20.64 -4.23
CA ASP A 85 -56.01 20.07 -5.19
C ASP A 85 -57.10 21.10 -5.52
N LEU A 86 -56.80 22.02 -6.43
CA LEU A 86 -57.73 23.08 -6.83
C LEU A 86 -59.03 22.58 -7.50
N GLU A 87 -59.07 21.30 -7.88
CA GLU A 87 -60.27 20.64 -8.42
C GLU A 87 -61.14 20.04 -7.32
N ALA A 88 -60.64 19.98 -6.08
CA ALA A 88 -61.41 19.52 -4.94
C ALA A 88 -62.53 20.52 -4.65
N VAL A 89 -63.77 20.03 -4.74
CA VAL A 89 -64.97 20.79 -4.39
C VAL A 89 -65.34 20.45 -2.95
N LYS A 90 -65.74 21.48 -2.19
CA LYS A 90 -66.31 21.29 -0.85
C LYS A 90 -67.51 20.32 -0.94
N PRO A 91 -67.51 19.20 -0.19
CA PRO A 91 -68.62 18.26 -0.20
C PRO A 91 -69.93 18.94 0.21
N GLU A 92 -71.05 18.56 -0.41
CA GLU A 92 -72.39 19.09 -0.07
C GLU A 92 -72.78 18.79 1.39
N GLU A 93 -72.19 17.75 1.97
CA GLU A 93 -72.40 17.29 3.33
C GLU A 93 -71.39 17.86 4.37
N TRP A 94 -70.53 18.81 3.97
CA TRP A 94 -69.57 19.48 4.87
C TRP A 94 -70.24 20.57 5.72
N ASN A 95 -70.08 20.51 7.03
CA ASN A 95 -70.65 21.47 7.96
C ASN A 95 -69.56 22.32 8.64
N ASP A 96 -69.45 23.61 8.32
CA ASP A 96 -68.38 24.46 8.87
C ASP A 96 -68.43 24.63 10.40
N ASP A 97 -69.62 24.47 11.00
CA ASP A 97 -69.80 24.57 12.46
C ASP A 97 -69.35 23.29 13.20
N GLU A 98 -69.33 22.14 12.51
CA GLU A 98 -68.98 20.82 13.08
C GLU A 98 -67.59 20.30 12.61
N ASP A 99 -67.25 20.52 11.34
CA ASP A 99 -66.03 20.05 10.66
C ASP A 99 -64.95 21.14 10.54
N GLY A 100 -65.29 22.39 10.83
CA GLY A 100 -64.43 23.57 10.68
C GLY A 100 -64.44 24.18 9.28
N GLU A 101 -63.77 25.33 9.11
CA GLU A 101 -63.66 26.00 7.81
C GLU A 101 -63.02 25.07 6.77
N TRP A 102 -63.74 24.82 5.67
CA TRP A 102 -63.22 24.01 4.58
C TRP A 102 -61.95 24.62 3.99
N VAL A 103 -60.88 23.83 3.97
CA VAL A 103 -59.61 24.15 3.32
C VAL A 103 -59.38 23.20 2.15
N VAL A 104 -58.86 23.74 1.05
CA VAL A 104 -58.51 22.95 -0.14
C VAL A 104 -57.51 21.86 0.28
N PRO A 105 -57.82 20.56 0.09
CA PRO A 105 -56.92 19.49 0.44
C PRO A 105 -55.67 19.49 -0.44
N THR A 106 -54.63 18.78 -0.02
CA THR A 106 -53.43 18.56 -0.84
C THR A 106 -53.51 17.21 -1.55
N LYS A 107 -52.97 17.12 -2.77
CA LYS A 107 -52.79 15.89 -3.54
C LYS A 107 -51.31 15.66 -3.84
N PRO A 108 -50.89 14.40 -4.11
CA PRO A 108 -49.54 14.13 -4.59
C PRO A 108 -49.22 14.97 -5.82
N ASN A 109 -48.05 15.62 -5.79
CA ASN A 109 -47.58 16.42 -6.91
C ASN A 109 -47.09 15.50 -8.04
N PRO A 110 -47.73 15.48 -9.23
CA PRO A 110 -47.30 14.63 -10.33
C PRO A 110 -45.91 15.00 -10.87
N ASP A 111 -45.44 16.24 -10.62
CA ASP A 111 -44.12 16.71 -11.04
C ASP A 111 -43.03 16.48 -9.98
N TYR A 112 -43.35 15.85 -8.84
CA TYR A 112 -42.39 15.59 -7.77
C TYR A 112 -41.23 14.73 -8.26
N SER A 113 -40.04 15.31 -8.24
CA SER A 113 -38.77 14.71 -8.67
C SER A 113 -38.02 14.02 -7.52
N GLY A 114 -38.53 14.09 -6.28
CA GLY A 114 -37.86 13.61 -5.08
C GLY A 114 -37.18 14.73 -4.29
N HIS A 115 -36.84 14.46 -3.02
CA HIS A 115 -36.02 15.39 -2.24
C HIS A 115 -34.63 15.53 -2.87
N TRP A 116 -34.30 16.74 -3.30
CA TRP A 116 -32.97 17.02 -3.81
C TRP A 116 -31.92 16.89 -2.70
N ARG A 117 -30.78 16.28 -3.04
CA ARG A 117 -29.59 16.22 -2.21
C ARG A 117 -28.37 16.44 -3.11
N PRO A 118 -27.37 17.21 -2.68
CA PRO A 118 -26.15 17.38 -3.45
C PRO A 118 -25.45 16.03 -3.62
N ARG A 119 -24.73 15.87 -4.72
CA ARG A 119 -23.80 14.76 -4.93
C ARG A 119 -22.77 14.74 -3.80
N VAL A 120 -22.29 13.57 -3.44
CA VAL A 120 -21.26 13.39 -2.42
C VAL A 120 -19.93 13.15 -3.13
N ILE A 121 -18.91 13.93 -2.78
CA ILE A 121 -17.54 13.80 -3.28
C ILE A 121 -16.59 13.38 -2.17
N THR A 122 -15.46 12.78 -2.55
CA THR A 122 -14.37 12.44 -1.62
C THR A 122 -13.32 13.53 -1.64
N THR A 123 -12.89 13.99 -0.47
CA THR A 123 -11.79 14.95 -0.31
C THR A 123 -10.84 14.54 0.81
N TRP A 124 -9.68 15.18 0.88
CA TRP A 124 -8.69 14.97 1.93
C TRP A 124 -9.20 15.48 3.28
N ASN A 125 -9.22 14.61 4.28
CA ASN A 125 -9.49 15.04 5.64
C ASN A 125 -8.18 15.56 6.26
N LYS A 126 -8.04 16.89 6.33
CA LYS A 126 -6.84 17.55 6.87
C LYS A 126 -6.74 17.50 8.40
N GLU A 127 -7.82 17.10 9.08
CA GLU A 127 -7.90 17.03 10.54
C GLU A 127 -7.47 15.67 11.08
N LYS A 128 -7.49 14.63 10.24
CA LYS A 128 -7.07 13.28 10.58
C LYS A 128 -5.62 13.02 10.17
N PRO A 129 -4.83 12.35 11.02
CA PRO A 129 -3.48 11.97 10.66
C PRO A 129 -3.50 10.93 9.54
N ASP A 130 -2.44 10.92 8.74
CA ASP A 130 -2.20 9.85 7.77
C ASP A 130 -1.97 8.52 8.52
N GLU A 131 -2.53 7.44 7.97
CA GLU A 131 -2.47 6.11 8.57
C GLU A 131 -1.41 5.25 7.87
N VAL A 132 -0.82 4.29 8.58
CA VAL A 132 0.09 3.32 7.96
C VAL A 132 -0.67 2.52 6.90
N TYR A 133 -0.11 2.44 5.69
CA TYR A 133 -0.69 1.67 4.60
C TYR A 133 -0.59 0.16 4.88
N ASN A 134 -1.72 -0.53 4.72
CA ASN A 134 -1.83 -1.98 4.85
C ASN A 134 -2.18 -2.59 3.49
N GLY A 135 -1.28 -3.41 2.95
CA GLY A 135 -1.51 -4.24 1.77
C GLY A 135 -1.48 -5.73 2.11
N HIS A 136 -1.68 -6.58 1.11
CA HIS A 136 -1.48 -8.03 1.21
C HIS A 136 -0.28 -8.46 0.36
N CYS A 137 0.55 -9.32 0.93
CA CYS A 137 1.61 -10.02 0.20
C CYS A 137 1.80 -11.43 0.80
N TRP A 138 2.97 -12.05 0.62
CA TRP A 138 3.25 -13.41 1.12
C TRP A 138 2.87 -13.68 2.59
N PRO A 139 3.14 -12.78 3.57
CA PRO A 139 2.80 -13.05 4.96
C PRO A 139 1.33 -12.73 5.32
N GLY A 140 0.47 -12.39 4.34
CA GLY A 140 -0.86 -11.82 4.56
C GLY A 140 -0.81 -10.29 4.67
N THR A 141 -1.50 -9.73 5.66
CA THR A 141 -1.46 -8.28 5.92
C THR A 141 -0.04 -7.81 6.17
N SER A 142 0.39 -6.83 5.38
CA SER A 142 1.76 -6.34 5.32
C SER A 142 1.80 -4.82 5.26
N VAL A 143 2.82 -4.23 5.86
CA VAL A 143 3.17 -2.82 5.75
C VAL A 143 4.48 -2.67 4.97
N TYR A 144 4.75 -1.49 4.42
CA TYR A 144 5.87 -1.28 3.50
C TYR A 144 6.75 -0.13 4.00
N PRO A 145 8.04 -0.35 4.30
CA PRO A 145 8.93 0.74 4.69
C PRO A 145 9.10 1.74 3.55
N ASP A 146 9.08 3.02 3.89
CA ASP A 146 9.28 4.08 2.92
C ASP A 146 10.78 4.27 2.60
N PHE A 147 11.29 3.47 1.67
CA PHE A 147 12.69 3.53 1.25
C PHE A 147 13.10 4.85 0.57
N THR A 148 12.16 5.73 0.21
CA THR A 148 12.49 7.07 -0.29
C THR A 148 13.18 7.93 0.78
N ASN A 149 12.86 7.68 2.06
CA ASN A 149 13.47 8.32 3.21
C ASN A 149 14.85 7.73 3.54
N SER A 150 15.89 8.56 3.60
CA SER A 150 17.25 8.11 3.95
C SER A 150 17.34 7.48 5.34
N THR A 151 16.62 8.01 6.32
CA THR A 151 16.62 7.46 7.69
C THR A 151 16.02 6.06 7.72
N VAL A 152 15.04 5.77 6.86
CA VAL A 152 14.45 4.43 6.72
C VAL A 152 15.45 3.47 6.06
N ARG A 153 16.22 3.93 5.08
CA ARG A 153 17.30 3.13 4.48
C ARG A 153 18.39 2.79 5.49
N GLU A 154 18.78 3.74 6.34
CA GLU A 154 19.76 3.53 7.41
C GLU A 154 19.24 2.56 8.48
N TRP A 155 17.97 2.71 8.88
CA TRP A 155 17.28 1.79 9.77
C TRP A 155 17.27 0.37 9.19
N TRP A 156 16.90 0.22 7.93
CA TRP A 156 16.89 -1.07 7.24
C TRP A 156 18.28 -1.71 7.15
N ALA A 157 19.28 -0.92 6.76
CA ALA A 157 20.67 -1.34 6.66
C ALA A 157 21.18 -1.89 8.01
N SER A 158 20.68 -1.37 9.13
CA SER A 158 21.10 -1.79 10.47
C SER A 158 20.79 -3.26 10.78
N TYR A 159 19.79 -3.86 10.13
CA TYR A 159 19.45 -5.28 10.28
C TYR A 159 20.45 -6.23 9.61
N PHE A 160 21.47 -5.70 8.94
CA PHE A 160 22.54 -6.48 8.31
C PHE A 160 23.76 -6.66 9.24
N LYS A 161 23.74 -6.09 10.45
CA LYS A 161 24.78 -6.33 11.46
C LYS A 161 24.93 -7.83 11.73
N PRO A 162 26.16 -8.37 11.79
CA PRO A 162 26.37 -9.80 11.97
C PRO A 162 26.15 -10.21 13.43
N ASP A 163 24.91 -10.52 13.79
CA ASP A 163 24.51 -11.05 15.09
C ASP A 163 24.18 -12.54 15.01
N GLY A 164 25.11 -13.39 15.47
CA GLY A 164 24.92 -14.83 15.52
C GLY A 164 24.78 -15.47 14.14
N THR A 165 23.54 -15.74 13.72
CA THR A 165 23.19 -16.43 12.46
C THR A 165 23.05 -15.50 11.26
N ASN A 166 23.23 -14.19 11.47
CA ASN A 166 23.15 -13.14 10.45
C ASN A 166 24.52 -12.81 9.82
N ALA A 167 25.43 -13.80 9.80
CA ALA A 167 26.79 -13.66 9.27
C ALA A 167 26.99 -14.62 8.10
N GLY A 168 27.71 -14.21 7.06
CA GLY A 168 28.18 -15.16 6.06
C GLY A 168 27.22 -15.49 4.90
N PHE A 169 26.31 -14.59 4.51
CA PHE A 169 25.51 -14.72 3.27
C PHE A 169 25.25 -13.36 2.60
N TYR A 170 24.85 -13.41 1.33
CA TYR A 170 24.43 -12.29 0.49
C TYR A 170 22.90 -12.24 0.34
N THR A 171 22.34 -11.24 -0.35
CA THR A 171 20.88 -11.03 -0.35
C THR A 171 20.28 -11.00 -1.75
N TRP A 172 19.05 -11.48 -1.83
CA TRP A 172 18.17 -11.33 -2.97
C TRP A 172 16.99 -10.46 -2.54
N ASN A 173 16.82 -9.31 -3.18
CA ASN A 173 15.64 -8.46 -3.06
C ASN A 173 14.64 -8.79 -4.16
N ASP A 174 13.49 -9.31 -3.77
CA ASP A 174 12.37 -9.56 -4.66
C ASP A 174 11.17 -8.69 -4.26
N MET A 175 10.09 -8.75 -5.05
CA MET A 175 8.80 -8.12 -4.74
C MET A 175 8.90 -6.61 -4.52
N ASN A 176 9.92 -5.97 -5.08
CA ASN A 176 10.33 -4.61 -4.75
C ASN A 176 9.84 -3.53 -5.71
N GLU A 177 8.87 -3.84 -6.57
CA GLU A 177 8.19 -2.87 -7.44
C GLU A 177 7.58 -1.68 -6.69
N PRO A 178 6.86 -1.80 -5.55
CA PRO A 178 6.58 -2.97 -4.70
C PRO A 178 5.38 -3.80 -5.15
N SER A 179 5.47 -5.12 -4.99
CA SER A 179 4.35 -6.04 -5.28
C SER A 179 3.36 -6.07 -4.13
N VAL A 180 2.11 -5.71 -4.41
CA VAL A 180 0.99 -5.71 -3.47
C VAL A 180 -0.18 -6.50 -4.07
N PHE A 181 -0.47 -7.69 -3.54
CA PHE A 181 -1.40 -8.65 -4.15
C PHE A 181 -2.84 -8.14 -4.29
N ASN A 182 -3.28 -7.30 -3.36
CA ASN A 182 -4.62 -6.70 -3.37
C ASN A 182 -4.63 -5.24 -3.84
N GLY A 183 -3.50 -4.74 -4.35
CA GLY A 183 -3.39 -3.38 -4.86
C GLY A 183 -3.64 -3.27 -6.37
N PRO A 184 -3.85 -2.05 -6.90
CA PRO A 184 -4.03 -1.84 -8.33
C PRO A 184 -2.79 -2.30 -9.10
N GLU A 185 -3.00 -3.04 -10.19
CA GLU A 185 -1.91 -3.55 -11.04
C GLU A 185 -0.87 -4.39 -10.25
N VAL A 186 -1.30 -5.01 -9.14
CA VAL A 186 -0.43 -5.75 -8.21
C VAL A 186 0.66 -4.85 -7.59
N SER A 187 0.37 -3.58 -7.39
CA SER A 187 1.26 -2.62 -6.73
C SER A 187 0.52 -1.64 -5.83
N MET A 188 1.24 -0.69 -5.25
CA MET A 188 0.70 0.34 -4.35
C MET A 188 -0.26 1.29 -5.07
N ASP A 189 -1.25 1.79 -4.33
CA ASP A 189 -2.10 2.88 -4.80
C ASP A 189 -1.28 4.15 -5.10
N ARG A 190 -1.68 4.88 -6.14
CA ARG A 190 -0.93 6.03 -6.67
C ARG A 190 -0.86 7.23 -5.71
N ASP A 191 -1.83 7.32 -4.80
CA ASP A 191 -2.06 8.40 -3.86
C ASP A 191 -1.50 8.13 -2.46
N LEU A 192 -0.80 7.00 -2.27
CA LEU A 192 -0.06 6.76 -1.03
C LEU A 192 1.04 7.81 -0.86
N ILE A 193 1.30 8.18 0.39
CA ILE A 193 2.19 9.27 0.75
C ILE A 193 3.52 8.71 1.24
N HIS A 194 4.59 9.23 0.63
CA HIS A 194 5.98 9.01 0.96
C HIS A 194 6.59 10.26 1.63
N SER A 195 7.82 10.11 2.13
CA SER A 195 8.61 11.16 2.74
C SER A 195 8.70 12.41 1.85
N GLY A 196 8.63 13.57 2.49
CA GLY A 196 8.52 14.84 1.78
C GLY A 196 7.11 15.15 1.25
N ASN A 197 6.08 14.41 1.67
CA ASN A 197 4.69 14.57 1.24
C ASN A 197 4.52 14.39 -0.28
N VAL A 198 5.23 13.41 -0.83
CA VAL A 198 5.23 13.04 -2.25
C VAL A 198 4.32 11.83 -2.44
N GLU A 199 3.54 11.82 -3.52
CA GLU A 199 2.65 10.71 -3.82
C GLU A 199 3.43 9.54 -4.45
N HIS A 200 2.95 8.31 -4.24
CA HIS A 200 3.58 7.12 -4.80
C HIS A 200 3.74 7.19 -6.32
N ARG A 201 2.80 7.85 -7.03
CA ARG A 201 2.91 8.08 -8.48
C ARG A 201 4.21 8.75 -8.92
N ASP A 202 4.81 9.57 -8.06
CA ASP A 202 6.00 10.35 -8.38
C ASP A 202 7.29 9.55 -8.13
N VAL A 203 7.21 8.52 -7.28
CA VAL A 203 8.38 7.75 -6.78
C VAL A 203 8.30 6.25 -7.06
N HIS A 204 7.23 5.77 -7.68
CA HIS A 204 6.96 4.34 -7.93
C HIS A 204 8.18 3.60 -8.49
N ASN A 205 8.71 4.06 -9.63
CA ASN A 205 9.81 3.38 -10.31
C ASN A 205 11.15 3.42 -9.55
N ILE A 206 11.35 4.38 -8.63
CA ILE A 206 12.61 4.49 -7.87
C ILE A 206 12.54 3.76 -6.52
N TYR A 207 11.34 3.36 -6.06
CA TYR A 207 11.16 2.64 -4.79
C TYR A 207 12.05 1.40 -4.70
N GLY A 208 12.03 0.56 -5.74
CA GLY A 208 12.83 -0.66 -5.81
C GLY A 208 14.34 -0.44 -5.77
N GLN A 209 14.82 0.62 -6.45
CA GLN A 209 16.23 1.00 -6.40
C GLN A 209 16.64 1.44 -4.99
N TYR A 210 15.80 2.17 -4.27
CA TYR A 210 16.11 2.58 -2.90
C TYR A 210 16.16 1.39 -1.94
N PHE A 211 15.29 0.40 -2.12
CA PHE A 211 15.35 -0.86 -1.38
C PHE A 211 16.64 -1.63 -1.68
N HIS A 212 16.99 -1.76 -2.96
CA HIS A 212 18.23 -2.40 -3.41
C HIS A 212 19.47 -1.71 -2.83
N ARG A 213 19.48 -0.38 -2.84
CA ARG A 213 20.50 0.46 -2.22
C ARG A 213 20.61 0.22 -0.71
N ALA A 214 19.50 0.25 0.02
CA ALA A 214 19.49 0.07 1.47
C ALA A 214 20.07 -1.29 1.88
N THR A 215 19.71 -2.34 1.13
CA THR A 215 20.27 -3.69 1.31
C THR A 215 21.77 -3.73 0.99
N PHE A 216 22.19 -3.10 -0.11
CA PHE A 216 23.62 -3.01 -0.48
C PHE A 216 24.44 -2.30 0.59
N GLU A 217 23.95 -1.15 1.07
CA GLU A 217 24.59 -0.37 2.15
C GLU A 217 24.60 -1.17 3.46
N GLY A 218 23.57 -1.98 3.74
CA GLY A 218 23.55 -2.93 4.85
C GLY A 218 24.72 -3.92 4.81
N HIS A 219 24.96 -4.55 3.66
CA HIS A 219 26.11 -5.42 3.48
C HIS A 219 27.45 -4.68 3.59
N ALA A 220 27.58 -3.57 2.88
CA ALA A 220 28.82 -2.81 2.77
C ALA A 220 29.26 -2.19 4.10
N ASN A 221 28.30 -1.69 4.90
CA ASN A 221 28.60 -0.92 6.10
C ASN A 221 28.47 -1.75 7.39
N HIS A 222 27.68 -2.83 7.36
CA HIS A 222 27.38 -3.59 8.58
C HIS A 222 27.79 -5.06 8.49
N ARG A 223 27.34 -5.83 7.47
CA ARG A 223 27.56 -7.28 7.45
C ARG A 223 29.01 -7.67 7.14
N ARG A 224 29.59 -7.07 6.10
CA ARG A 224 30.94 -7.40 5.60
C ARG A 224 31.72 -6.14 5.19
N PRO A 225 32.05 -5.23 6.13
CA PRO A 225 32.84 -4.04 5.82
C PRO A 225 34.14 -4.37 5.08
N GLY A 226 34.40 -3.62 4.00
CA GLY A 226 35.57 -3.83 3.14
C GLY A 226 35.44 -4.96 2.11
N GLN A 227 34.34 -5.71 2.09
CA GLN A 227 34.02 -6.67 1.03
C GLN A 227 32.96 -6.11 0.09
N ARG A 228 33.03 -6.49 -1.19
CA ARG A 228 32.02 -6.09 -2.18
C ARG A 228 30.70 -6.82 -1.87
N PRO A 229 29.57 -6.10 -1.71
CA PRO A 229 28.28 -6.74 -1.59
C PRO A 229 27.86 -7.47 -2.86
N PHE A 230 26.99 -8.45 -2.69
CA PHE A 230 26.16 -9.00 -3.75
C PHE A 230 24.70 -8.87 -3.32
N VAL A 231 23.92 -8.13 -4.11
CA VAL A 231 22.48 -8.00 -3.91
C VAL A 231 21.79 -8.12 -5.26
N LEU A 232 21.01 -9.19 -5.45
CA LEU A 232 20.19 -9.38 -6.64
C LEU A 232 18.87 -8.59 -6.47
N THR A 233 18.37 -7.92 -7.52
CA THR A 233 17.11 -7.15 -7.46
C THR A 233 16.17 -7.44 -8.62
N ARG A 234 14.84 -7.42 -8.38
CA ARG A 234 13.84 -7.59 -9.44
C ARG A 234 13.52 -6.27 -10.13
N SER A 235 13.02 -5.30 -9.37
CA SER A 235 12.73 -3.96 -9.87
C SER A 235 13.97 -3.08 -9.74
N PHE A 236 14.17 -2.21 -10.72
CA PHE A 236 15.36 -1.37 -10.81
C PHE A 236 15.05 -0.07 -11.55
N TYR A 237 15.93 0.91 -11.39
CA TYR A 237 15.86 2.19 -12.07
C TYR A 237 17.25 2.68 -12.46
N VAL A 238 17.35 3.88 -13.05
CA VAL A 238 18.63 4.48 -13.43
C VAL A 238 19.52 4.61 -12.19
N GLY A 239 20.67 3.93 -12.22
CA GLY A 239 21.62 3.88 -11.11
C GLY A 239 21.60 2.58 -10.31
N SER A 240 20.66 1.66 -10.53
CA SER A 240 20.67 0.34 -9.85
C SER A 240 21.94 -0.48 -10.14
N HIS A 241 22.62 -0.25 -11.27
CA HIS A 241 23.90 -0.86 -11.60
C HIS A 241 25.01 -0.60 -10.56
N MET A 242 24.86 0.43 -9.71
CA MET A 242 25.79 0.71 -8.60
C MET A 242 25.62 -0.25 -7.42
N TYR A 243 24.48 -0.95 -7.31
CA TYR A 243 24.08 -1.71 -6.12
C TYR A 243 23.99 -3.22 -6.35
N GLY A 244 24.13 -3.70 -7.58
CA GLY A 244 24.22 -5.14 -7.86
C GLY A 244 23.51 -5.56 -9.15
N PRO A 245 23.44 -6.87 -9.42
CA PRO A 245 22.78 -7.42 -10.59
C PRO A 245 21.25 -7.36 -10.48
N MET A 246 20.61 -7.47 -11.65
CA MET A 246 19.17 -7.71 -11.80
C MET A 246 18.95 -9.01 -12.59
N TRP A 247 17.70 -9.50 -12.62
CA TRP A 247 17.26 -10.56 -13.52
C TRP A 247 15.89 -10.22 -14.10
N THR A 248 15.47 -10.93 -15.15
CA THR A 248 14.27 -10.61 -15.93
C THR A 248 12.95 -11.10 -15.30
N GLY A 249 12.94 -11.38 -14.00
CA GLY A 249 11.75 -11.85 -13.28
C GLY A 249 11.36 -13.29 -13.62
N ASP A 250 10.08 -13.59 -13.39
CA ASP A 250 9.49 -14.91 -13.56
C ASP A 250 9.31 -15.23 -15.06
N ASN A 251 10.25 -16.01 -15.61
CA ASN A 251 10.17 -16.51 -16.98
C ASN A 251 9.51 -17.91 -17.03
N GLU A 252 9.31 -18.43 -18.23
CA GLU A 252 8.78 -19.76 -18.47
C GLU A 252 9.86 -20.66 -19.09
N ALA A 253 9.76 -21.97 -18.79
CA ALA A 253 10.64 -22.99 -19.32
C ALA A 253 10.29 -23.37 -20.77
N ASN A 254 10.39 -22.41 -21.70
CA ASN A 254 10.09 -22.59 -23.12
C ASN A 254 11.13 -21.90 -24.03
N TRP A 255 11.18 -22.31 -25.30
CA TRP A 255 12.14 -21.79 -26.28
C TRP A 255 11.98 -20.30 -26.57
N ALA A 256 10.74 -19.78 -26.50
CA ALA A 256 10.48 -18.37 -26.75
C ALA A 256 11.12 -17.49 -25.66
N HIS A 257 11.00 -17.87 -24.39
CA HIS A 257 11.65 -17.17 -23.28
C HIS A 257 13.17 -17.33 -23.32
N LEU A 258 13.70 -18.50 -23.69
CA LEU A 258 15.14 -18.66 -23.90
C LEU A 258 15.67 -17.72 -24.98
N GLN A 259 14.96 -17.61 -26.11
CA GLN A 259 15.33 -16.69 -27.19
C GLN A 259 15.25 -15.21 -26.75
N ALA A 260 14.30 -14.88 -25.87
CA ALA A 260 14.10 -13.52 -25.36
C ALA A 260 15.19 -13.05 -24.38
N VAL A 261 15.99 -13.94 -23.79
CA VAL A 261 17.08 -13.55 -22.86
C VAL A 261 18.14 -12.66 -23.51
N LEU A 262 18.39 -12.80 -24.82
CA LEU A 262 19.42 -12.03 -25.53
C LEU A 262 19.05 -10.57 -25.81
N PRO A 263 17.83 -10.24 -26.28
CA PRO A 263 17.44 -8.85 -26.55
C PRO A 263 17.00 -8.04 -25.32
N MET A 264 16.75 -8.68 -24.17
CA MET A 264 16.26 -8.03 -22.94
C MET A 264 17.36 -7.32 -22.14
#